data_AF-A0A7J5Y6T8-F1
#
_entry.id   AF-A0A7J5Y6T8-F1
#
_cell.length_a   1.000
_cell.length_b   1.000
_cell.length_c   1.000
_cell.angle_alpha   90.00
_cell.angle_beta   90.00
_cell.angle_gamma   90.00
#
_symmetry.space_group_name_H-M   'P 1'
#
loop_
_entity.id
_entity.type
_entity.pdbx_description
1 polymer ?
#
loop_
_entity_poly.entity_id
_entity_poly.type
_entity_poly.pdbx_seq_one_letter_code
_entity_poly.pdbx_strand_id
1 'polypeptide(L)'
;MRAQLASLPPLHVTKLPSGEGGRPEVLSSALYRKTDQLLGTLLQMSANVKVVDITGKSPVTPGAQLLEQTARLQSLSDTLGRLKDEVAEHVVHQQPGARVSSDFATFPSTLFVKAKEERQGDTVLVGRVMVPCSRGQEQVHRLVLSQSQLHRVHSLLRT
;
A
#
# COMPACT_ATOMS: atom_id res chain seq x y z
N MET A 1 41.14 -2.57 -3.37
CA MET A 1 40.13 -3.34 -4.13
C MET A 1 38.76 -3.39 -3.45
N ARG A 2 38.63 -3.86 -2.20
CA ARG A 2 37.31 -3.94 -1.51
C ARG A 2 36.52 -2.63 -1.52
N ALA A 3 37.16 -1.49 -1.23
CA ALA A 3 36.50 -0.18 -1.23
C ALA A 3 35.96 0.24 -2.60
N GLN A 4 36.65 -0.10 -3.69
CA GLN A 4 36.21 0.23 -5.05
C GLN A 4 34.95 -0.57 -5.43
N LEU A 5 34.91 -1.86 -5.10
CA LEU A 5 33.71 -2.68 -5.33
C LEU A 5 32.54 -2.27 -4.44
N ALA A 6 32.80 -1.91 -3.17
CA ALA A 6 31.76 -1.44 -2.24
C ALA A 6 31.18 -0.06 -2.61
N SER A 7 31.91 0.74 -3.41
CA SER A 7 31.41 2.03 -3.90
C SER A 7 30.38 1.91 -5.03
N LEU A 8 30.24 0.73 -5.63
CA LEU A 8 29.24 0.46 -6.67
C LEU A 8 27.90 0.10 -6.02
N PRO A 9 26.76 0.50 -6.64
CA PRO A 9 25.45 0.15 -6.11
C PRO A 9 25.21 -1.37 -6.16
N PRO A 10 24.57 -1.95 -5.14
CA PRO A 10 24.33 -3.38 -5.10
C PRO A 10 23.30 -3.79 -6.17
N LEU A 11 23.63 -4.79 -6.97
CA LEU A 11 22.74 -5.34 -7.99
C LEU A 11 21.81 -6.37 -7.34
N HIS A 12 20.52 -6.06 -7.28
CA HIS A 12 19.47 -7.00 -6.88
C HIS A 12 18.64 -7.36 -8.11
N VAL A 13 18.61 -8.65 -8.43
CA VAL A 13 17.81 -9.16 -9.55
C VAL A 13 16.40 -9.45 -9.06
N THR A 14 15.40 -8.86 -9.72
CA THR A 14 13.99 -9.13 -9.43
C THR A 14 13.67 -10.57 -9.78
N LYS A 15 12.93 -11.27 -8.89
CA LYS A 15 12.39 -12.60 -9.20
C LYS A 15 11.40 -12.46 -10.37
N LEU A 16 11.82 -12.88 -11.57
CA LEU A 16 10.94 -12.93 -12.72
C LEU A 16 10.03 -14.16 -12.59
N PRO A 17 8.71 -14.04 -12.82
CA PRO A 17 7.84 -15.20 -12.84
C PRO A 17 8.25 -16.08 -14.02
N SER A 18 8.69 -17.32 -13.75
CA SER A 18 8.90 -18.32 -14.79
C SER A 18 7.55 -18.65 -15.43
N GLY A 19 7.52 -18.80 -16.75
CA GLY A 19 6.34 -18.74 -17.63
C GLY A 19 5.25 -19.80 -17.47
N GLU A 20 5.04 -20.35 -16.28
CA GLU A 20 3.98 -21.33 -16.03
C GLU A 20 3.32 -21.09 -14.67
N GLY A 21 2.24 -20.31 -14.67
CA GLY A 21 1.15 -20.34 -13.68
C GLY A 21 1.50 -20.16 -12.20
N GLY A 22 2.76 -19.89 -11.86
CA GLY A 22 3.25 -19.81 -10.48
C GLY A 22 2.62 -18.63 -9.77
N ARG A 23 1.59 -18.91 -8.97
CA ARG A 23 0.96 -17.90 -8.11
C ARG A 23 2.04 -17.26 -7.23
N PRO A 24 2.11 -15.91 -7.17
CA PRO A 24 3.01 -15.23 -6.24
C PRO A 24 2.88 -15.80 -4.83
N GLU A 25 4.00 -15.95 -4.14
CA GLU A 25 4.09 -16.36 -2.72
C GLU A 25 3.16 -15.51 -1.81
N VAL A 26 2.84 -14.30 -2.27
CA VAL A 26 1.88 -13.37 -1.65
C VAL A 26 0.43 -13.91 -1.67
N LEU A 27 0.02 -14.58 -2.76
CA LEU A 27 -1.34 -15.14 -2.94
C LEU A 27 -1.58 -16.43 -2.15
N SER A 28 -0.52 -17.08 -1.67
CA SER A 28 -0.63 -18.29 -0.83
C SER A 28 -0.71 -17.97 0.67
N SER A 29 -0.51 -16.71 1.07
CA SER A 29 -0.58 -16.33 2.48
C SER A 29 -2.00 -16.43 3.04
N ALA A 30 -2.12 -16.89 4.29
CA ALA A 30 -3.40 -16.99 4.99
C ALA A 30 -4.08 -15.61 5.10
N LEU A 31 -3.30 -14.55 5.33
CA LEU A 31 -3.79 -13.17 5.39
C LEU A 31 -4.40 -12.74 4.05
N TYR A 32 -3.76 -13.05 2.93
CA TYR A 32 -4.31 -12.72 1.61
C TYR A 32 -5.67 -13.40 1.38
N ARG A 33 -5.79 -14.69 1.71
CA ARG A 33 -7.07 -15.43 1.58
C ARG A 33 -8.17 -14.84 2.47
N LYS A 34 -7.84 -14.47 3.71
CA LYS A 34 -8.78 -13.79 4.61
C LYS A 34 -9.26 -12.47 4.01
N THR A 35 -8.34 -11.65 3.47
CA THR A 35 -8.65 -10.38 2.83
C THR A 35 -9.56 -10.57 1.62
N ASP A 36 -9.25 -11.52 0.75
CA ASP A 36 -10.01 -11.81 -0.46
C ASP A 36 -11.45 -12.29 -0.14
N GLN A 37 -11.58 -13.18 0.86
CA GLN A 37 -12.89 -13.65 1.33
C GLN A 37 -13.74 -12.50 1.91
N LEU A 38 -13.15 -11.63 2.74
CA LEU A 38 -13.87 -10.47 3.30
C LEU A 38 -14.25 -9.47 2.21
N LEU A 39 -13.34 -9.20 1.27
CA LEU A 39 -13.62 -8.33 0.13
C LEU A 39 -14.78 -8.88 -0.71
N GLY A 40 -14.79 -10.17 -1.02
CA GLY A 40 -15.89 -10.81 -1.74
C GLY A 40 -17.22 -10.70 -1.00
N THR A 41 -17.21 -10.90 0.32
CA THR A 41 -18.40 -10.75 1.17
C THR A 41 -18.92 -9.30 1.19
N LEU A 42 -18.02 -8.33 1.34
CA LEU A 42 -18.34 -6.89 1.33
C LEU A 42 -18.91 -6.45 -0.02
N LEU A 43 -18.29 -6.89 -1.11
CA LEU A 43 -18.78 -6.61 -2.47
C LEU A 43 -20.18 -7.19 -2.67
N GLN A 44 -20.40 -8.45 -2.27
CA GLN A 44 -21.72 -9.06 -2.34
C GLN A 44 -22.77 -8.29 -1.51
N MET A 45 -22.41 -7.83 -0.31
CA MET A 45 -23.34 -7.03 0.51
C MET A 45 -23.61 -5.65 -0.10
N SER A 46 -22.59 -4.98 -0.64
CA SER A 46 -22.76 -3.67 -1.30
C SER A 46 -23.64 -3.76 -2.55
N ALA A 47 -23.59 -4.88 -3.27
CA ALA A 47 -24.39 -5.12 -4.47
C ALA A 47 -25.84 -5.53 -4.15
N ASN A 48 -26.09 -6.09 -2.97
CA ASN A 48 -27.39 -6.67 -2.58
C ASN A 48 -28.12 -5.85 -1.50
N VAL A 49 -27.95 -4.53 -1.48
CA VAL A 49 -28.70 -3.66 -0.55
C VAL A 49 -30.17 -3.60 -0.97
N LYS A 50 -31.07 -3.97 -0.05
CA LYS A 50 -32.51 -3.95 -0.27
C LYS A 50 -33.20 -3.09 0.79
N VAL A 51 -34.28 -2.43 0.40
CA VAL A 51 -35.14 -1.69 1.32
C VAL A 51 -35.91 -2.70 2.18
N VAL A 52 -36.08 -2.37 3.46
CA VAL A 52 -36.86 -3.17 4.42
C VAL A 52 -38.35 -3.07 4.07
N ASP A 53 -39.02 -4.22 3.98
CA ASP A 53 -40.45 -4.27 3.69
C ASP A 53 -41.27 -4.01 4.96
N ILE A 54 -42.09 -2.94 4.94
CA ILE A 54 -42.99 -2.56 6.04
C ILE A 54 -44.42 -3.08 5.85
N THR A 55 -44.72 -3.77 4.74
CA THR A 55 -46.09 -4.21 4.40
C THR A 55 -46.60 -5.38 5.24
N GLY A 56 -45.83 -5.88 6.21
CA GLY A 56 -46.25 -6.93 7.15
C GLY A 56 -46.32 -8.33 6.55
N LYS A 57 -45.85 -8.53 5.31
CA LYS A 57 -45.82 -9.83 4.62
C LYS A 57 -44.68 -10.73 5.09
N SER A 58 -43.66 -10.15 5.73
CA SER A 58 -42.54 -10.89 6.30
C SER A 58 -42.77 -11.15 7.79
N PRO A 59 -42.39 -12.33 8.31
CA PRO A 59 -42.63 -12.72 9.71
C PRO A 59 -41.74 -11.96 10.72
N VAL A 60 -40.84 -11.10 10.25
CA VAL A 60 -39.85 -10.38 11.05
C VAL A 60 -40.22 -8.91 11.09
N THR A 61 -40.07 -8.27 12.26
CA THR A 61 -40.36 -6.83 12.38
C THR A 61 -39.38 -6.01 11.52
N PRO A 62 -39.84 -4.92 10.88
CA PRO A 62 -38.96 -4.07 10.08
C PRO A 62 -37.74 -3.54 10.85
N GLY A 63 -37.94 -3.23 12.14
CA GLY A 63 -36.85 -2.81 13.03
C GLY A 63 -35.82 -3.91 13.28
N ALA A 64 -36.24 -5.17 13.44
CA ALA A 64 -35.33 -6.30 13.62
C ALA A 64 -34.54 -6.59 12.33
N GLN A 65 -35.17 -6.50 11.15
CA GLN A 65 -34.46 -6.65 9.87
C GLN A 65 -33.37 -5.60 9.68
N LEU A 66 -33.68 -4.33 9.98
CA LEU A 66 -32.69 -3.26 9.90
C LEU A 66 -31.55 -3.48 10.91
N LEU A 67 -31.88 -3.82 12.16
CA LEU A 67 -30.89 -4.07 13.20
C LEU A 67 -29.96 -5.22 12.84
N GLU A 68 -30.48 -6.30 12.24
CA GLU A 68 -29.67 -7.43 11.77
C GLU A 68 -28.67 -7.00 10.69
N GLN A 69 -29.11 -6.19 9.71
CA GLN A 69 -28.21 -5.68 8.68
C GLN A 69 -27.13 -4.76 9.27
N THR A 70 -27.49 -3.89 10.22
CA THR A 70 -26.54 -3.02 10.91
C THR A 70 -25.55 -3.82 11.76
N ALA A 71 -26.02 -4.80 12.53
CA ALA A 71 -25.16 -5.65 13.35
C ALA A 71 -24.19 -6.47 12.50
N ARG A 72 -24.65 -6.98 11.34
CA ARG A 72 -23.79 -7.68 10.39
C ARG A 72 -22.70 -6.77 9.81
N LEU A 73 -23.04 -5.53 9.43
CA LEU A 73 -22.06 -4.55 8.96
C LEU A 73 -21.06 -4.18 10.04
N GLN A 74 -21.52 -4.00 11.28
CA GLN A 74 -20.65 -3.67 12.40
C GLN A 74 -19.67 -4.81 12.71
N SER A 75 -20.14 -6.05 12.74
CA SER A 75 -19.29 -7.22 12.90
C SER A 75 -18.23 -7.32 11.80
N LEU A 76 -18.59 -7.03 10.54
CA LEU A 76 -17.62 -7.01 9.44
C LEU A 76 -16.60 -5.88 9.61
N SER A 77 -17.03 -4.69 10.02
CA SER A 77 -16.14 -3.56 10.30
C SER A 77 -15.13 -3.91 11.40
N ASP A 78 -15.57 -4.55 12.48
CA ASP A 78 -14.68 -5.00 13.57
C ASP A 78 -13.66 -6.03 13.08
N THR A 79 -14.10 -7.00 12.26
CA THR A 79 -13.17 -7.99 11.67
C THR A 79 -12.16 -7.35 10.71
N LEU A 80 -12.57 -6.33 9.95
CA LEU A 80 -11.69 -5.58 9.07
C LEU A 80 -10.66 -4.77 9.86
N GLY A 81 -11.06 -4.17 10.98
CA GLY A 81 -10.16 -3.49 11.90
C GLY A 81 -9.03 -4.41 12.39
N ARG A 82 -9.38 -5.61 12.87
CA ARG A 82 -8.40 -6.62 13.32
C ARG A 82 -7.50 -7.09 12.18
N LEU A 83 -8.07 -7.35 11.00
CA LEU A 83 -7.28 -7.80 9.84
C LEU A 83 -6.30 -6.71 9.37
N LYS A 84 -6.72 -5.44 9.40
CA LYS A 84 -5.83 -4.31 9.08
C LYS A 84 -4.63 -4.28 10.03
N ASP A 85 -4.85 -4.54 11.31
CA ASP A 85 -3.77 -4.58 12.31
C ASP A 85 -2.86 -5.81 12.08
N GLU A 86 -3.41 -7.00 11.82
CA GLU A 86 -2.64 -8.20 11.43
C GLU A 86 -1.78 -7.96 10.18
N VAL A 87 -2.34 -7.30 9.15
CA VAL A 87 -1.62 -6.97 7.92
C VAL A 87 -0.52 -5.94 8.19
N ALA A 88 -0.77 -4.94 9.04
CA ALA A 88 0.24 -3.96 9.41
C ALA A 88 1.43 -4.62 10.11
N GLU A 89 1.18 -5.51 11.08
CA GLU A 89 2.23 -6.29 11.75
C GLU A 89 3.01 -7.18 10.77
N HIS A 90 2.30 -7.85 9.86
CA HIS A 90 2.91 -8.73 8.88
C HIS A 90 3.84 -7.97 7.91
N VAL A 91 3.43 -6.78 7.47
CA VAL A 91 4.23 -5.92 6.60
C VAL A 91 5.51 -5.44 7.30
N VAL A 92 5.44 -5.14 8.60
CA VAL A 92 6.62 -4.78 9.40
C VAL A 92 7.58 -5.95 9.57
N HIS A 93 7.07 -7.19 9.70
CA HIS A 93 7.92 -8.38 9.80
C HIS A 93 8.63 -8.74 8.50
N GLN A 94 7.98 -8.55 7.35
CA GLN A 94 8.58 -8.87 6.06
C GLN A 94 9.73 -7.92 5.69
N GLN A 95 9.69 -6.67 6.15
CA GLN A 95 10.65 -5.64 5.75
C GLN A 95 11.85 -5.60 6.72
N PRO A 96 13.08 -5.91 6.26
CA PRO A 96 14.26 -5.80 7.11
C PRO A 96 14.45 -4.37 7.64
N GLY A 97 14.68 -4.22 8.94
CA GLY A 97 14.89 -2.92 9.59
C GLY A 97 13.63 -2.07 9.84
N ALA A 98 12.44 -2.58 9.50
CA ALA A 98 11.18 -1.87 9.73
C ALA A 98 10.67 -1.98 11.17
N ARG A 99 11.24 -2.87 12.00
CA ARG A 99 10.82 -3.13 13.39
C ARG A 99 11.80 -2.52 14.40
N VAL A 100 11.27 -2.01 15.52
CA VAL A 100 12.07 -1.64 16.70
C VAL A 100 12.31 -2.88 17.57
N SER A 101 13.52 -3.05 18.11
CA SER A 101 13.82 -4.12 19.07
C SER A 101 12.98 -3.95 20.34
N SER A 102 12.03 -4.87 20.57
CA SER A 102 11.13 -4.87 21.73
C SER A 102 10.71 -6.30 22.04
N ASP A 103 10.65 -6.62 23.34
CA ASP A 103 10.38 -7.96 23.86
C ASP A 103 8.88 -8.29 23.99
N PHE A 104 8.02 -7.26 23.98
CA PHE A 104 6.58 -7.43 24.26
C PHE A 104 5.73 -7.56 23.00
N ALA A 105 5.98 -6.70 22.01
CA ALA A 105 5.15 -6.62 20.81
C ALA A 105 5.93 -6.06 19.62
N THR A 106 5.30 -6.11 18.45
CA THR A 106 5.89 -5.61 17.21
C THR A 106 5.52 -4.15 17.03
N PHE A 107 6.53 -3.29 17.09
CA PHE A 107 6.36 -1.86 16.84
C PHE A 107 7.10 -1.45 15.56
N PRO A 108 6.45 -0.71 14.65
CA PRO A 108 7.11 -0.17 13.48
C PRO A 108 8.14 0.90 13.87
N SER A 109 9.25 0.96 13.15
CA SER A 109 10.25 2.01 13.33
C SER A 109 9.73 3.35 12.79
N THR A 110 10.14 4.44 13.43
CA THR A 110 9.70 5.80 13.04
C THR A 110 10.08 6.15 11.61
N LEU A 111 11.25 5.71 11.15
CA LEU A 111 11.71 5.87 9.77
C LEU A 111 10.82 5.11 8.79
N PHE A 112 10.40 3.90 9.16
CA PHE A 112 9.52 3.09 8.32
C PHE A 112 8.13 3.74 8.17
N VAL A 113 7.56 4.26 9.25
CA VAL A 113 6.26 4.96 9.20
C VAL A 113 6.34 6.19 8.30
N LYS A 114 7.38 7.02 8.46
CA LYS A 114 7.60 8.21 7.62
C LYS A 114 7.79 7.84 6.15
N ALA A 115 8.57 6.81 5.85
CA ALA A 115 8.77 6.34 4.48
C ALA A 115 7.48 5.75 3.88
N LYS A 116 6.63 5.10 4.69
CA LYS A 116 5.33 4.60 4.25
C LYS A 116 4.36 5.74 3.93
N GLU A 117 4.37 6.80 4.72
CA GLU A 117 3.58 8.02 4.49
C GLU A 117 4.07 8.74 3.22
N GLU A 118 5.38 8.90 3.06
CA GLU A 118 5.96 9.49 1.84
C GLU A 118 5.63 8.68 0.60
N ARG A 119 5.56 7.34 0.69
CA ARG A 119 5.14 6.47 -0.43
C ARG A 119 3.65 6.58 -0.75
N GLN A 120 2.81 6.97 0.21
CA GLN A 120 1.40 7.24 -0.05
C GLN A 120 1.22 8.59 -0.75
N GLY A 121 2.06 9.57 -0.43
CA GLY A 121 2.23 10.77 -1.23
C GLY A 121 2.89 10.46 -2.57
N ASP A 122 2.47 11.13 -3.64
CA ASP A 122 3.27 11.11 -4.88
C ASP A 122 4.61 11.84 -4.64
N THR A 123 5.57 11.64 -5.54
CA THR A 123 6.88 12.31 -5.51
C THR A 123 6.73 13.85 -5.35
N VAL A 124 7.39 14.40 -4.33
CA VAL A 124 7.31 15.84 -4.03
C VAL A 124 8.12 16.64 -5.06
N LEU A 125 7.51 17.69 -5.63
CA LEU A 125 8.20 18.59 -6.56
C LEU A 125 9.24 19.43 -5.81
N VAL A 126 10.52 19.15 -6.05
CA VAL A 126 11.64 19.87 -5.42
C VAL A 126 11.99 21.16 -6.16
N GLY A 127 11.81 21.22 -7.48
CA GLY A 127 12.17 22.40 -8.27
C GLY A 127 11.91 22.26 -9.76
N ARG A 128 12.25 23.30 -10.52
CA ARG A 128 12.12 23.35 -11.98
C ARG A 128 13.40 23.90 -12.59
N VAL A 129 13.85 23.26 -13.68
CA VAL A 129 15.01 23.71 -14.47
C VAL A 129 14.51 24.06 -15.85
N MET A 130 14.83 25.25 -16.32
CA MET A 130 14.47 25.72 -17.66
C MET A 130 15.68 25.54 -18.56
N VAL A 131 15.45 24.93 -19.72
CA VAL A 131 16.45 24.77 -20.78
C VAL A 131 16.02 25.66 -21.95
N PRO A 132 16.93 26.44 -22.56
CA PRO A 132 16.59 27.23 -23.73
C PRO A 132 16.16 26.32 -24.89
N CYS A 133 14.94 26.50 -25.38
CA CYS A 133 14.37 25.76 -26.51
C CYS A 133 13.90 26.73 -27.61
N SER A 134 13.89 26.27 -28.85
CA SER A 134 13.32 27.02 -29.98
C SER A 134 11.80 27.11 -29.84
N ARG A 135 11.21 28.21 -30.36
CA ARG A 135 9.76 28.45 -30.27
C ARG A 135 8.99 27.28 -30.91
N GLY A 136 8.10 26.66 -30.13
CA GLY A 136 7.31 25.49 -30.55
C GLY A 136 7.83 24.13 -30.07
N GLN A 137 9.01 24.05 -29.43
CA GLN A 137 9.57 22.80 -28.86
C GLN A 137 9.53 22.77 -27.32
N GLU A 138 8.64 23.52 -26.68
CA GLU A 138 8.52 23.52 -25.22
C GLU A 138 7.96 22.18 -24.74
N GLN A 139 8.78 21.40 -24.04
CA GLN A 139 8.37 20.14 -23.41
C GLN A 139 8.60 20.19 -21.91
N VAL A 140 7.60 19.72 -21.16
CA VAL A 140 7.68 19.59 -19.70
C VAL A 140 7.94 18.13 -19.37
N HIS A 141 9.12 17.85 -18.83
CA HIS A 141 9.50 16.52 -18.38
C HIS A 141 9.43 16.44 -16.85
N ARG A 142 8.68 15.46 -16.33
CA ARG A 142 8.65 15.14 -14.90
C ARG A 142 9.76 14.12 -14.61
N LEU A 143 10.86 14.61 -14.06
CA LEU A 143 12.02 13.79 -13.71
C LEU A 143 11.96 13.41 -12.22
N VAL A 144 12.07 12.13 -11.93
CA VAL A 144 12.22 11.61 -10.56
C VAL A 144 13.69 11.27 -10.35
N LEU A 145 14.33 11.97 -9.42
CA LEU A 145 15.75 11.83 -9.13
C LEU A 145 15.95 11.37 -7.69
N SER A 146 16.94 10.50 -7.48
CA SER A 146 17.43 10.21 -6.13
C SER A 146 18.24 11.38 -5.57
N GLN A 147 18.40 11.43 -4.24
CA GLN A 147 19.15 12.49 -3.57
C GLN A 147 20.58 12.66 -4.12
N SER A 148 21.28 11.55 -4.41
CA SER A 148 22.64 11.58 -4.96
C SER A 148 22.69 12.13 -6.39
N GLN A 149 21.71 11.80 -7.23
CA GLN A 149 21.58 12.35 -8.57
C GLN A 149 21.25 13.84 -8.54
N LEU A 150 20.38 14.28 -7.63
CA LEU A 150 20.05 15.69 -7.43
C LEU A 150 21.28 16.51 -7.02
N HIS A 151 22.09 16.01 -6.08
CA HIS A 151 23.35 16.65 -5.70
C HIS A 151 24.32 16.76 -6.89
N ARG A 152 24.38 15.74 -7.75
CA ARG A 152 25.21 15.76 -8.95
C ARG A 152 24.74 16.81 -9.95
N VAL A 153 23.44 16.88 -10.24
CA VAL A 153 22.88 17.92 -11.12
C VAL A 153 23.16 19.31 -10.55
N HIS A 154 22.94 19.51 -9.25
CA HIS A 154 23.24 20.78 -8.60
C HIS A 154 24.74 21.15 -8.69
N SER A 155 25.65 20.19 -8.55
CA SER A 155 27.09 20.44 -8.72
C SER A 155 27.46 20.86 -10.15
N LEU A 156 26.78 20.31 -11.17
CA LEU A 156 27.00 20.63 -12.58
C LEU A 156 26.39 21.96 -13.00
N LEU A 157 25.34 22.41 -12.31
CA LEU A 157 24.69 23.70 -12.57
C LEU A 157 25.37 24.87 -11.85
N ARG A 158 26.25 24.60 -10.86
CA ARG A 158 27.03 25.64 -10.15
C ARG A 158 28.32 26.02 -10.87
N THR A 159 28.79 25.20 -11.80
CA THR A 159 29.95 25.47 -12.66
C THR A 159 29.51 26.17 -13.93
#